data_AF-A0A7Y3AF80-F1
#
_entry.id   AF-A0A7Y3AF80-F1
#
_cell.length_a   1.000
_cell.length_b   1.000
_cell.length_c   1.000
_cell.angle_alpha   90.00
_cell.angle_beta   90.00
_cell.angle_gamma   90.00
#
_symmetry.space_group_name_H-M   'P 1'
#
loop_
_entity.id
_entity.type
_entity.pdbx_description
1 polymer ?
#
loop_
_entity_poly.entity_id
_entity_poly.type
_entity_poly.pdbx_seq_one_letter_code
_entity_poly.pdbx_strand_id
1 'polypeptide(L)'
;VTNGIRLSREKDYLSRLVEQGLTSVYLQFDGLEKNTYETIRGQDMTEVREKSIAAIRSEQLCCTLAIAVTPGVNDHELGNIVRFGITNIDTVRAINFQSAARFTGRFEINESCTGYPLSSLIQLIEAQSHIEEGGFSSDILGHPQCNAMSLVYIIDGALKPLFKYLADDRLMNYLGKDKRTKILDLFSGRDRFYRKYLADPKAWKLLIEAAAIFGNRPSLTSILSARHILLFAKSFMEKDTLQPDRVEQCNYAIAKTDGVYSFCAYNNLYRFESKN
;
A
#
# COMPACT_ATOMS: atom_id res chain seq x y z
N VAL A 1 3.11 -11.60 4.79
CA VAL A 1 1.67 -11.29 4.60
C VAL A 1 0.87 -12.10 5.63
N THR A 2 -0.10 -11.50 6.31
CA THR A 2 -0.88 -12.18 7.37
C THR A 2 -2.30 -11.64 7.49
N ASN A 3 -3.23 -12.48 7.93
CA ASN A 3 -4.58 -12.09 8.34
C ASN A 3 -4.65 -11.64 9.81
N GLY A 4 -3.55 -11.63 10.55
CA GLY A 4 -3.44 -11.13 11.93
C GLY A 4 -3.96 -12.06 13.03
N ILE A 5 -4.68 -13.15 12.72
CA ILE A 5 -5.38 -13.97 13.73
C ILE A 5 -4.42 -14.58 14.76
N ARG A 6 -3.29 -15.12 14.31
CA ARG A 6 -2.30 -15.70 15.24
C ARG A 6 -1.54 -14.61 16.01
N LEU A 7 -1.24 -13.49 15.35
CA LEU A 7 -0.55 -12.35 15.97
C LEU A 7 -1.39 -11.76 17.11
N SER A 8 -2.72 -11.76 16.99
CA SER A 8 -3.60 -11.23 18.03
C SER A 8 -3.85 -12.18 19.21
N ARG A 9 -3.57 -13.48 19.05
CA ARG A 9 -3.93 -14.52 20.03
C ARG A 9 -2.72 -15.14 20.73
N GLU A 10 -1.61 -15.29 20.02
CA GLU A 10 -0.41 -15.98 20.51
C GLU A 10 0.67 -14.95 20.88
N LYS A 11 0.88 -14.74 22.18
CA LYS A 11 1.77 -13.71 22.74
C LYS A 11 3.18 -13.70 22.12
N ASP A 12 3.79 -14.87 21.97
CA ASP A 12 5.21 -14.99 21.54
C ASP A 12 5.34 -15.42 20.07
N TYR A 13 4.24 -15.44 19.31
CA TYR A 13 4.28 -15.89 17.92
C TYR A 13 5.09 -14.93 17.04
N LEU A 14 4.87 -13.62 17.21
CA LEU A 14 5.56 -12.62 16.40
C LEU A 14 7.05 -12.55 16.76
N SER A 15 7.40 -12.60 18.05
CA SER A 15 8.79 -12.58 18.52
C SER A 15 9.59 -13.74 17.94
N ARG A 16 9.02 -14.96 17.91
CA ARG A 16 9.65 -16.12 17.25
C ARG A 16 9.88 -15.88 15.76
N LEU A 17 8.98 -15.19 15.05
CA LEU A 17 9.19 -14.88 13.64
C LEU A 17 10.30 -13.84 13.45
N VAL A 18 10.40 -12.86 14.36
CA VAL A 18 11.47 -11.86 14.37
C VAL A 18 12.82 -12.53 14.57
N GLU A 19 12.93 -13.49 15.50
CA GLU A 19 14.14 -14.30 15.71
C GLU A 19 14.55 -15.08 14.44
N GLN A 20 13.58 -15.49 13.62
CA GLN A 20 13.82 -16.15 12.32
C GLN A 20 14.09 -15.16 11.17
N GLY A 21 14.19 -13.86 11.45
CA GLY A 21 14.56 -12.83 10.49
C GLY A 21 13.39 -12.08 9.84
N LEU A 22 12.17 -12.16 10.40
CA LEU A 22 11.06 -11.33 9.93
C LEU A 22 11.35 -9.84 10.19
N THR A 23 11.32 -9.01 9.14
CA THR A 23 11.64 -7.58 9.25
C THR A 23 10.43 -6.65 9.13
N SER A 24 9.32 -7.11 8.57
CA SER A 24 8.13 -6.29 8.37
C SER A 24 6.87 -7.13 8.16
N VAL A 25 5.71 -6.54 8.45
CA VAL A 25 4.41 -7.22 8.35
C VAL A 25 3.54 -6.56 7.30
N TYR A 26 2.98 -7.36 6.41
CA TYR A 26 1.92 -6.93 5.48
C TYR A 26 0.59 -7.48 6.01
N LEU A 27 -0.22 -6.61 6.62
CA LEU A 27 -1.38 -6.95 7.44
C LEU A 27 -2.67 -6.65 6.68
N GLN A 28 -3.55 -7.64 6.56
CA GLN A 28 -4.91 -7.42 6.07
C GLN A 28 -5.67 -6.46 7.01
N PHE A 29 -6.25 -5.38 6.47
CA PHE A 29 -6.94 -4.34 7.20
C PHE A 29 -8.03 -3.75 6.29
N ASP A 30 -9.21 -4.37 6.28
CA ASP A 30 -10.24 -4.05 5.29
C ASP A 30 -11.04 -2.79 5.64
N GLY A 31 -11.11 -2.40 6.90
CA GLY A 31 -11.83 -1.22 7.34
C GLY A 31 -11.63 -0.93 8.82
N LEU A 32 -12.42 -0.01 9.34
CA LEU A 32 -12.50 0.34 10.75
C LEU A 32 -13.81 -0.14 11.37
N GLU A 33 -14.85 -0.27 10.55
CA GLU A 33 -16.17 -0.70 10.99
C GLU A 33 -16.31 -2.23 11.07
N LYS A 34 -17.07 -2.67 12.08
CA LYS A 34 -17.45 -4.07 12.25
C LYS A 34 -18.18 -4.63 11.02
N ASN A 35 -19.14 -3.88 10.47
CA ASN A 35 -19.94 -4.30 9.32
C ASN A 35 -19.10 -4.57 8.07
N THR A 36 -18.02 -3.80 7.86
CA THR A 36 -17.04 -4.03 6.80
C THR A 36 -16.42 -5.41 6.91
N TYR A 37 -16.01 -5.81 8.12
CA TYR A 37 -15.44 -7.13 8.34
C TYR A 37 -16.46 -8.25 8.23
N GLU A 38 -17.66 -8.07 8.77
CA GLU A 38 -18.73 -9.05 8.63
C GLU A 38 -19.08 -9.29 7.16
N THR A 39 -19.14 -8.23 6.35
CA THR A 39 -19.44 -8.32 4.92
C THR A 39 -18.30 -8.95 4.11
N ILE A 40 -17.06 -8.48 4.28
CA ILE A 40 -15.93 -8.93 3.44
C ILE A 40 -15.35 -10.27 3.94
N ARG A 41 -15.42 -10.55 5.24
CA ARG A 41 -14.72 -11.66 5.91
C ARG A 41 -15.64 -12.65 6.62
N GLY A 42 -16.95 -12.38 6.67
CA GLY A 42 -17.93 -13.26 7.31
C GLY A 42 -17.86 -13.28 8.83
N GLN A 43 -17.05 -12.42 9.45
CA GLN A 43 -16.91 -12.32 10.90
C GLN A 43 -16.32 -10.95 11.28
N ASP A 44 -16.60 -10.50 12.51
CA ASP A 44 -15.96 -9.32 13.07
C ASP A 44 -14.45 -9.59 13.28
N MET A 45 -13.63 -8.73 12.69
CA MET A 45 -12.17 -8.78 12.81
C MET A 45 -11.60 -7.57 13.54
N THR A 46 -12.42 -6.66 14.05
CA THR A 46 -12.00 -5.37 14.63
C THR A 46 -10.97 -5.59 15.75
N GLU A 47 -11.30 -6.43 16.72
CA GLU A 47 -10.41 -6.76 17.85
C GLU A 47 -9.11 -7.45 17.38
N VAL A 48 -9.19 -8.29 16.33
CA VAL A 48 -8.01 -8.94 15.75
C VAL A 48 -7.06 -7.90 15.18
N ARG A 49 -7.56 -6.84 14.54
CA ARG A 49 -6.72 -5.77 13.95
C ARG A 49 -6.03 -4.96 15.02
N GLU A 50 -6.78 -4.53 16.03
CA GLU A 50 -6.24 -3.74 17.15
C GLU A 50 -5.11 -4.49 17.86
N LYS A 51 -5.35 -5.75 18.23
CA LYS A 51 -4.35 -6.61 18.88
C LYS A 51 -3.16 -6.91 17.96
N SER A 52 -3.40 -7.13 16.66
CA SER A 52 -2.31 -7.34 15.71
C SER A 52 -1.39 -6.11 15.63
N ILE A 53 -1.95 -4.91 15.57
CA ILE A 53 -1.15 -3.67 15.51
C ILE A 53 -0.38 -3.46 16.81
N ALA A 54 -1.00 -3.73 17.96
CA ALA A 54 -0.33 -3.66 19.25
C ALA A 54 0.86 -4.63 19.34
N ALA A 55 0.69 -5.88 18.86
CA ALA A 55 1.77 -6.87 18.84
C ALA A 55 2.90 -6.47 17.88
N ILE A 56 2.58 -5.94 16.69
CA ILE A 56 3.60 -5.46 15.75
C ILE A 56 4.38 -4.30 16.36
N ARG A 57 3.69 -3.38 17.07
CA ARG A 57 4.30 -2.27 17.77
C ARG A 57 5.23 -2.72 18.89
N SER A 58 4.86 -3.72 19.69
CA SER A 58 5.70 -4.21 20.79
C SER A 58 7.02 -4.81 20.31
N GLU A 59 7.02 -5.39 19.11
CA GLU A 59 8.22 -5.93 18.44
C GLU A 59 8.98 -4.87 17.62
N GLN A 60 8.58 -3.59 17.68
CA GLN A 60 9.18 -2.48 16.94
C GLN A 60 9.25 -2.72 15.42
N LEU A 61 8.33 -3.52 14.89
CA LEU A 61 8.24 -3.79 13.46
C LEU A 61 7.44 -2.72 12.75
N CYS A 62 7.74 -2.52 11.47
CA CYS A 62 6.90 -1.74 10.58
C CYS A 62 5.85 -2.64 9.90
N CYS A 63 4.67 -2.08 9.63
CA CYS A 63 3.67 -2.75 8.83
C CYS A 63 3.11 -1.93 7.67
N THR A 64 2.64 -2.66 6.66
CA THR A 64 1.83 -2.16 5.56
C THR A 64 0.41 -2.68 5.73
N LEU A 65 -0.57 -1.79 5.76
CA LEU A 65 -1.98 -2.16 5.79
C LEU A 65 -2.44 -2.50 4.38
N ALA A 66 -3.20 -3.59 4.23
CA ALA A 66 -3.73 -4.06 2.96
C ALA A 66 -5.25 -4.04 2.99
N ILE A 67 -5.83 -3.12 2.24
CA ILE A 67 -7.26 -2.81 2.23
C ILE A 67 -7.82 -3.38 0.93
N ALA A 68 -8.75 -4.34 1.01
CA ALA A 68 -9.56 -4.72 -0.14
C ALA A 68 -10.74 -3.73 -0.24
N VAL A 69 -10.64 -2.74 -1.13
CA VAL A 69 -11.66 -1.72 -1.33
C VAL A 69 -12.80 -2.30 -2.15
N THR A 70 -13.96 -2.44 -1.53
CA THR A 70 -15.18 -2.98 -2.11
C THR A 70 -16.22 -1.84 -2.19
N PRO A 71 -16.69 -1.48 -3.40
CA PRO A 71 -17.70 -0.44 -3.59
C PRO A 71 -18.94 -0.67 -2.73
N GLY A 72 -19.44 0.39 -2.09
CA GLY A 72 -20.61 0.38 -1.22
C GLY A 72 -20.46 -0.37 0.10
N VAL A 73 -19.26 -0.86 0.44
CA VAL A 73 -18.99 -1.60 1.69
C VAL A 73 -18.03 -0.84 2.60
N ASN A 74 -16.86 -0.45 2.07
CA ASN A 74 -15.81 0.22 2.85
C ASN A 74 -15.12 1.36 2.08
N ASP A 75 -15.64 1.67 0.90
CA ASP A 75 -15.18 2.76 0.05
C ASP A 75 -15.41 4.13 0.68
N HIS A 76 -16.32 4.27 1.66
CA HIS A 76 -16.49 5.48 2.46
C HIS A 76 -15.45 5.63 3.58
N GLU A 77 -14.67 4.59 3.88
CA GLU A 77 -13.74 4.57 5.02
C GLU A 77 -12.32 5.01 4.64
N LEU A 78 -11.99 5.20 3.35
CA LEU A 78 -10.60 5.34 2.88
C LEU A 78 -9.87 6.50 3.55
N GLY A 79 -10.50 7.66 3.68
CA GLY A 79 -9.91 8.81 4.37
C GLY A 79 -9.66 8.56 5.86
N ASN A 80 -10.58 7.84 6.52
CA ASN A 80 -10.43 7.46 7.93
C ASN A 80 -9.34 6.42 8.13
N ILE A 81 -9.15 5.50 7.17
CA ILE A 81 -8.04 4.54 7.16
C ILE A 81 -6.70 5.27 7.00
N VAL A 82 -6.62 6.27 6.11
CA VAL A 82 -5.41 7.12 6.00
C VAL A 82 -5.12 7.82 7.32
N ARG A 83 -6.14 8.44 7.94
CA ARG A 83 -6.02 9.06 9.27
C ARG A 83 -5.55 8.07 10.34
N PHE A 84 -6.10 6.85 10.33
CA PHE A 84 -5.68 5.78 11.23
C PHE A 84 -4.21 5.43 11.06
N GLY A 85 -3.73 5.29 9.81
CA GLY A 85 -2.31 5.04 9.54
C GLY A 85 -1.41 6.18 10.00
N ILE A 86 -1.86 7.44 9.84
CA ILE A 86 -1.13 8.62 10.33
C ILE A 86 -1.05 8.63 11.86
N THR A 87 -2.15 8.33 12.55
CA THR A 87 -2.17 8.24 14.03
C THR A 87 -1.21 7.15 14.52
N ASN A 88 -1.07 6.06 13.77
CA ASN A 88 -0.22 4.91 14.10
C ASN A 88 1.11 4.89 13.32
N ILE A 89 1.63 6.05 12.90
CA ILE A 89 2.79 6.15 11.97
C ILE A 89 4.08 5.55 12.52
N ASP A 90 4.17 5.36 13.83
CA ASP A 90 5.28 4.70 14.51
C ASP A 90 5.48 3.28 13.95
N THR A 91 4.37 2.60 13.68
CA THR A 91 4.27 1.19 13.26
C THR A 91 3.76 1.07 11.83
N VAL A 92 2.68 1.78 11.47
CA VAL A 92 2.09 1.76 10.12
C VAL A 92 2.88 2.69 9.21
N ARG A 93 3.59 2.13 8.23
CA ARG A 93 4.43 2.92 7.29
C ARG A 93 3.83 3.06 5.90
N ALA A 94 2.94 2.15 5.54
CA ALA A 94 2.29 2.17 4.24
C ALA A 94 0.86 1.65 4.32
N ILE A 95 0.04 2.10 3.37
CA ILE A 95 -1.32 1.64 3.15
C ILE A 95 -1.44 1.28 1.68
N ASN A 96 -1.90 0.06 1.39
CA ASN A 96 -2.17 -0.40 0.04
C ASN A 96 -3.66 -0.63 -0.15
N PHE A 97 -4.28 0.30 -0.86
CA PHE A 97 -5.66 0.21 -1.30
C PHE A 97 -5.72 -0.62 -2.58
N GLN A 98 -6.42 -1.75 -2.49
CA GLN A 98 -6.55 -2.70 -3.57
C GLN A 98 -8.02 -2.77 -3.94
N SER A 99 -8.38 -2.18 -5.07
CA SER A 99 -9.72 -2.31 -5.65
C SER A 99 -10.05 -3.80 -5.78
N ALA A 100 -10.99 -4.26 -4.95
CA ALA A 100 -11.33 -5.67 -4.86
C ALA A 100 -11.93 -6.10 -6.20
N ALA A 101 -11.30 -7.10 -6.83
CA ALA A 101 -11.90 -7.78 -7.97
C ALA A 101 -12.67 -9.00 -7.48
N ARG A 102 -13.77 -9.32 -8.15
CA ARG A 102 -14.73 -10.38 -7.76
C ARG A 102 -14.08 -11.73 -7.41
N PHE A 103 -13.00 -12.11 -8.08
CA PHE A 103 -12.28 -13.37 -7.85
C PHE A 103 -11.42 -13.42 -6.57
N THR A 104 -11.23 -12.29 -5.88
CA THR A 104 -10.34 -12.20 -4.71
C THR A 104 -11.03 -12.51 -3.38
N GLY A 105 -12.37 -12.52 -3.37
CA GLY A 105 -13.19 -12.82 -2.19
C GLY A 105 -13.24 -14.32 -1.86
N ARG A 106 -13.38 -14.64 -0.57
CA ARG A 106 -13.80 -15.98 -0.08
C ARG A 106 -15.32 -16.08 0.07
N PHE A 107 -16.02 -14.97 -0.12
CA PHE A 107 -17.45 -14.80 0.09
C PHE A 107 -18.05 -14.12 -1.15
N GLU A 108 -19.28 -14.47 -1.47
CA GLU A 108 -20.04 -13.87 -2.57
C GLU A 108 -20.32 -12.41 -2.22
N ILE A 109 -19.67 -11.50 -2.95
CA ILE A 109 -20.03 -10.08 -2.96
C ILE A 109 -21.01 -9.92 -4.12
N ASN A 110 -22.07 -9.15 -3.91
CA ASN A 110 -23.17 -8.95 -4.86
C ASN A 110 -22.65 -8.76 -6.31
N GLU A 111 -23.24 -9.49 -7.26
CA GLU A 111 -22.84 -9.53 -8.67
C GLU A 111 -22.86 -8.15 -9.35
N SER A 112 -23.53 -7.14 -8.79
CA SER A 112 -23.57 -5.78 -9.36
C SER A 112 -22.35 -4.91 -9.07
N CYS A 113 -21.47 -5.28 -8.13
CA CYS A 113 -20.33 -4.45 -7.73
C CYS A 113 -19.06 -4.80 -8.52
N THR A 114 -18.73 -3.99 -9.52
CA THR A 114 -17.43 -4.02 -10.20
C THR A 114 -16.40 -3.20 -9.44
N GLY A 115 -15.16 -3.68 -9.34
CA GLY A 115 -14.08 -2.90 -8.72
C GLY A 115 -13.85 -1.54 -9.40
N TYR A 116 -13.24 -0.60 -8.68
CA TYR A 116 -12.83 0.70 -9.23
C TYR A 116 -11.69 0.59 -10.26
N PRO A 117 -11.80 1.33 -11.39
CA PRO A 117 -10.64 1.74 -12.17
C PRO A 117 -9.61 2.49 -11.30
N LEU A 118 -8.34 2.42 -11.67
CA LEU A 118 -7.26 3.03 -10.87
C LEU A 118 -7.47 4.54 -10.65
N SER A 119 -7.86 5.28 -11.70
CA SER A 119 -8.11 6.72 -11.62
C SER A 119 -9.21 7.07 -10.61
N SER A 120 -10.34 6.34 -10.64
CA SER A 120 -11.44 6.54 -9.71
C SER A 120 -11.05 6.20 -8.27
N LEU A 121 -10.27 5.13 -8.05
CA LEU A 121 -9.76 4.78 -6.73
C LEU A 121 -8.84 5.89 -6.18
N ILE A 122 -7.95 6.43 -7.01
CA ILE A 122 -7.07 7.55 -6.61
C ILE A 122 -7.90 8.77 -6.21
N GLN A 123 -8.88 9.16 -7.03
CA GLN A 123 -9.77 10.29 -6.73
C GLN A 123 -10.51 10.11 -5.40
N LEU A 124 -11.00 8.91 -5.10
CA LEU A 124 -11.64 8.61 -3.81
C LEU A 124 -10.68 8.77 -2.63
N ILE A 125 -9.45 8.26 -2.75
CA ILE A 125 -8.42 8.39 -1.72
C ILE A 125 -8.07 9.86 -1.50
N GLU A 126 -7.81 10.61 -2.58
CA GLU A 126 -7.44 12.03 -2.53
C GLU A 126 -8.56 12.87 -1.90
N ALA A 127 -9.79 12.70 -2.37
CA ALA A 127 -10.95 13.45 -1.88
C ALA A 127 -11.22 13.22 -0.38
N GLN A 128 -11.27 11.96 0.06
CA GLN A 128 -11.58 11.63 1.46
C GLN A 128 -10.44 11.93 2.42
N SER A 129 -9.19 11.87 1.95
CA SER A 129 -8.01 12.16 2.78
C SER A 129 -7.62 13.64 2.77
N HIS A 130 -8.29 14.46 1.96
CA HIS A 130 -7.91 15.85 1.68
C HIS A 130 -6.46 16.00 1.18
N ILE A 131 -6.02 15.04 0.37
CA ILE A 131 -4.75 15.11 -0.34
C ILE A 131 -5.00 15.86 -1.64
N GLU A 132 -4.08 16.75 -2.01
CA GLU A 132 -4.23 17.49 -3.26
C GLU A 132 -4.17 16.56 -4.48
N GLU A 133 -5.03 16.83 -5.47
CA GLU A 133 -5.07 16.08 -6.72
C GLU A 133 -3.72 16.08 -7.46
N GLY A 134 -3.43 14.95 -8.14
CA GLY A 134 -2.17 14.72 -8.84
C GLY A 134 -1.05 14.25 -7.92
N GLY A 135 -1.39 13.75 -6.72
CA GLY A 135 -0.43 13.30 -5.74
C GLY A 135 0.13 11.90 -5.99
N PHE A 136 -0.54 11.12 -6.84
CA PHE A 136 -0.18 9.74 -7.17
C PHE A 136 0.55 9.64 -8.51
N SER A 137 1.61 8.82 -8.55
CA SER A 137 2.33 8.48 -9.76
C SER A 137 2.13 7.01 -10.11
N SER A 138 1.70 6.74 -11.34
CA SER A 138 1.39 5.41 -11.86
C SER A 138 2.50 4.76 -12.68
N ASP A 139 3.44 5.54 -13.20
CA ASP A 139 4.42 5.07 -14.18
C ASP A 139 5.63 4.39 -13.53
N ILE A 140 5.53 4.09 -12.24
CA ILE A 140 6.65 3.62 -11.44
C ILE A 140 6.75 2.08 -11.46
N LEU A 141 5.62 1.36 -11.45
CA LEU A 141 5.58 -0.09 -11.23
C LEU A 141 4.54 -0.80 -12.12
N GLY A 142 5.02 -1.47 -13.18
CA GLY A 142 4.17 -2.25 -14.08
C GLY A 142 3.31 -1.34 -14.96
N HIS A 143 2.14 -1.83 -15.39
CA HIS A 143 1.24 -1.04 -16.24
C HIS A 143 0.68 0.20 -15.50
N PRO A 144 0.60 1.40 -16.13
CA PRO A 144 0.10 2.63 -15.51
C PRO A 144 -1.35 2.57 -14.99
N GLN A 145 -2.16 1.65 -15.53
CA GLN A 145 -3.54 1.45 -15.05
C GLN A 145 -3.65 0.39 -13.93
N CYS A 146 -2.55 -0.24 -13.53
CA CYS A 146 -2.55 -1.29 -12.51
C CYS A 146 -2.15 -0.79 -11.12
N ASN A 147 -1.14 0.08 -11.03
CA ASN A 147 -0.59 0.52 -9.76
C ASN A 147 -0.29 2.01 -9.80
N ALA A 148 -0.54 2.68 -8.68
CA ALA A 148 -0.02 4.00 -8.41
C ALA A 148 0.48 4.09 -6.97
N MET A 149 1.37 5.03 -6.72
CA MET A 149 1.86 5.31 -5.37
C MET A 149 1.99 6.81 -5.11
N SER A 150 1.86 7.18 -3.84
CA SER A 150 2.07 8.54 -3.36
C SER A 150 2.87 8.50 -2.05
N LEU A 151 3.98 9.23 -1.99
CA LEU A 151 4.69 9.48 -0.74
C LEU A 151 4.16 10.77 -0.12
N VAL A 152 3.39 10.65 0.97
CA VAL A 152 2.67 11.76 1.57
C VAL A 152 3.36 12.21 2.85
N TYR A 153 3.81 13.46 2.87
CA TYR A 153 4.35 14.09 4.07
C TYR A 153 3.25 14.76 4.89
N ILE A 154 3.41 14.74 6.21
CA ILE A 154 2.53 15.44 7.15
C ILE A 154 3.28 16.69 7.61
N ILE A 155 2.84 17.86 7.14
CA ILE A 155 3.49 19.15 7.38
C ILE A 155 2.43 20.10 7.92
N ASP A 156 2.65 20.60 9.14
CA ASP A 156 1.72 21.49 9.84
C ASP A 156 0.27 20.96 9.88
N GLY A 157 0.13 19.63 9.98
CA GLY A 157 -1.17 18.94 9.98
C GLY A 157 -1.80 18.71 8.61
N ALA A 158 -1.22 19.25 7.54
CA ALA A 158 -1.66 19.03 6.16
C ALA A 158 -0.94 17.85 5.51
N LEU A 159 -1.64 17.15 4.61
CA LEU A 159 -1.08 16.06 3.82
C LEU A 159 -0.56 16.57 2.48
N LYS A 160 0.74 16.40 2.26
CA LYS A 160 1.44 16.94 1.10
C LYS A 160 2.07 15.81 0.29
N PRO A 161 1.52 15.49 -0.90
CA PRO A 161 2.03 14.40 -1.72
C PRO A 161 3.31 14.85 -2.44
N LEU A 162 4.43 14.17 -2.17
CA LEU A 162 5.75 14.54 -2.69
C LEU A 162 5.78 14.58 -4.22
N PHE A 163 5.19 13.58 -4.87
CA PHE A 163 5.29 13.42 -6.32
C PHE A 163 4.62 14.55 -7.09
N LYS A 164 3.66 15.26 -6.50
CA LYS A 164 3.06 16.46 -7.10
C LYS A 164 4.06 17.60 -7.31
N TYR A 165 5.05 17.70 -6.42
CA TYR A 165 6.04 18.78 -6.42
C TYR A 165 7.35 18.39 -7.11
N LEU A 166 7.44 17.16 -7.62
CA LEU A 166 8.59 16.67 -8.37
C LEU A 166 8.25 16.62 -9.85
N ALA A 167 9.18 17.05 -10.70
CA ALA A 167 9.03 16.85 -12.14
C ALA A 167 9.23 15.37 -12.51
N ASP A 168 8.41 14.85 -13.44
CA ASP A 168 8.38 13.42 -13.82
C ASP A 168 9.73 12.89 -14.33
N ASP A 169 10.44 13.68 -15.13
CA ASP A 169 11.76 13.37 -15.65
C ASP A 169 12.80 13.14 -14.54
N ARG A 170 12.68 13.90 -13.45
CA ARG A 170 13.57 13.84 -12.30
C ARG A 170 13.20 12.73 -11.33
N LEU A 171 11.91 12.46 -11.12
CA LEU A 171 11.45 11.31 -10.36
C LEU A 171 11.98 10.01 -10.99
N MET A 172 11.87 9.90 -12.33
CA MET A 172 12.39 8.76 -13.07
C MET A 172 13.93 8.65 -13.00
N ASN A 173 14.65 9.78 -13.06
CA ASN A 173 16.11 9.82 -12.90
C ASN A 173 16.57 9.45 -11.48
N TYR A 174 15.80 9.80 -10.44
CA TYR A 174 16.09 9.41 -9.05
C TYR A 174 15.87 7.91 -8.82
N LEU A 175 14.73 7.39 -9.27
CA LEU A 175 14.40 5.98 -9.16
C LEU A 175 15.40 5.12 -9.97
N GLY A 176 15.88 5.63 -11.10
CA GLY A 176 16.94 5.01 -11.89
C GLY A 176 16.58 3.62 -12.42
N LYS A 177 17.57 2.74 -12.60
CA LYS A 177 17.35 1.33 -13.00
C LYS A 177 16.86 0.44 -11.86
N ASP A 178 17.08 0.83 -10.60
CA ASP A 178 16.75 0.06 -9.39
C ASP A 178 15.44 0.51 -8.72
N LYS A 179 14.47 1.00 -9.51
CA LYS A 179 13.21 1.58 -9.00
C LYS A 179 12.55 0.72 -7.94
N ARG A 180 12.43 -0.59 -8.20
CA ARG A 180 11.82 -1.57 -7.29
C ARG A 180 12.57 -1.66 -5.97
N THR A 181 13.90 -1.74 -5.99
CA THR A 181 14.72 -1.90 -4.77
C THR A 181 14.68 -0.64 -3.92
N LYS A 182 14.78 0.55 -4.52
CA LYS A 182 14.68 1.82 -3.80
C LYS A 182 13.31 2.00 -3.14
N ILE A 183 12.25 1.61 -3.86
CA ILE A 183 10.89 1.64 -3.32
C ILE A 183 10.78 0.64 -2.17
N LEU A 184 11.23 -0.61 -2.34
CA LEU A 184 11.23 -1.64 -1.29
C LEU A 184 12.03 -1.22 -0.04
N ASP A 185 13.11 -0.45 -0.22
CA ASP A 185 13.91 0.04 0.89
C ASP A 185 13.21 1.17 1.68
N LEU A 186 12.30 1.95 1.07
CA LEU A 186 11.43 2.88 1.80
C LEU A 186 10.54 2.13 2.83
N PHE A 187 10.22 0.86 2.59
CA PHE A 187 9.42 0.04 3.51
C PHE A 187 10.25 -0.65 4.60
N SER A 188 11.58 -0.66 4.49
CA SER A 188 12.45 -1.48 5.36
C SER A 188 12.84 -0.77 6.67
N GLY A 189 12.15 0.31 7.03
CA GLY A 189 12.41 1.08 8.23
C GLY A 189 13.48 2.15 8.07
N ARG A 190 13.45 3.11 8.98
CA ARG A 190 14.27 4.33 8.99
C ARG A 190 15.78 4.02 8.95
N ASP A 191 16.24 3.10 9.78
CA ASP A 191 17.68 2.80 9.93
C ASP A 191 18.28 2.11 8.70
N ARG A 192 17.52 1.23 8.04
CA ARG A 192 17.98 0.53 6.82
C ARG A 192 18.01 1.47 5.62
N PHE A 193 17.00 2.32 5.48
CA PHE A 193 16.96 3.35 4.44
C PHE A 193 18.12 4.35 4.62
N TYR A 194 18.34 4.83 5.85
CA TYR A 194 19.40 5.77 6.17
C TYR A 194 20.80 5.22 5.91
N ARG A 195 21.10 3.99 6.34
CA ARG A 195 22.42 3.37 6.09
C ARG A 195 22.78 3.25 4.60
N LYS A 196 21.78 3.13 3.73
CA LYS A 196 22.00 2.84 2.31
C LYS A 196 21.94 4.09 1.42
N TYR A 197 21.15 5.10 1.78
CA TYR A 197 20.86 6.23 0.88
C TYR A 197 21.28 7.61 1.41
N LEU A 198 21.67 7.78 2.69
CA LEU A 198 22.22 9.06 3.18
C LEU A 198 23.56 9.43 2.53
N ALA A 199 24.28 8.48 1.95
CA ALA A 199 25.51 8.76 1.21
C ALA A 199 25.28 8.95 -0.31
N ASP A 200 24.05 8.77 -0.82
CA ASP A 200 23.73 8.94 -2.25
C ASP A 200 23.43 10.42 -2.56
N PRO A 201 24.27 11.12 -3.34
CA PRO A 201 24.05 12.53 -3.71
C PRO A 201 22.68 12.77 -4.40
N LYS A 202 22.12 11.73 -5.04
CA LYS A 202 20.80 11.82 -5.69
C LYS A 202 19.66 11.89 -4.68
N ALA A 203 19.81 11.23 -3.51
CA ALA A 203 18.85 11.33 -2.42
C ALA A 203 18.84 12.74 -1.82
N TRP A 204 20.01 13.36 -1.67
CA TRP A 204 20.12 14.76 -1.23
C TRP A 204 19.46 15.74 -2.20
N LYS A 205 19.62 15.52 -3.51
CA LYS A 205 18.96 16.36 -4.53
C LYS A 205 17.43 16.25 -4.46
N LEU A 206 16.89 15.06 -4.24
CA LEU A 206 15.45 14.84 -4.03
C LEU A 206 14.96 15.54 -2.76
N LEU A 207 15.73 15.49 -1.66
CA LEU A 207 15.39 16.16 -0.40
C LEU A 207 15.40 17.69 -0.54
N ILE A 208 16.31 18.25 -1.35
CA ILE A 208 16.37 19.70 -1.64
C ILE A 208 15.19 20.16 -2.51
N GLU A 209 14.69 19.34 -3.44
CA GLU A 209 13.51 19.69 -4.24
C GLU A 209 12.21 19.46 -3.43
N ALA A 210 12.15 18.40 -2.62
CA ALA A 210 11.11 18.18 -1.61
C ALA A 210 11.08 19.31 -0.56
N ALA A 211 12.15 20.08 -0.44
CA ALA A 211 12.27 21.23 0.44
C ALA A 211 11.19 22.30 0.17
N ALA A 212 10.67 22.38 -1.06
CA ALA A 212 9.52 23.23 -1.41
C ALA A 212 8.26 22.89 -0.59
N ILE A 213 8.12 21.64 -0.17
CA ILE A 213 6.99 21.19 0.66
C ILE A 213 7.18 21.62 2.13
N PHE A 214 8.43 21.80 2.58
CA PHE A 214 8.79 22.17 3.94
C PHE A 214 8.87 23.70 4.15
N GLY A 215 8.36 24.50 3.22
CA GLY A 215 8.24 25.95 3.31
C GLY A 215 9.49 26.73 2.89
N ASN A 216 9.49 28.05 3.15
CA ASN A 216 10.48 29.00 2.60
C ASN A 216 11.89 28.91 3.23
N ARG A 217 12.09 28.15 4.31
CA ARG A 217 13.41 27.89 4.93
C ARG A 217 13.51 26.44 5.44
N PRO A 218 13.65 25.48 4.53
CA PRO A 218 13.71 24.08 4.90
C PRO A 218 15.03 23.80 5.63
N SER A 219 14.95 23.46 6.91
CA SER A 219 16.11 22.95 7.65
C SER A 219 16.22 21.44 7.45
N LEU A 220 17.45 20.91 7.38
CA LEU A 220 17.70 19.46 7.31
C LEU A 220 17.02 18.70 8.45
N THR A 221 16.97 19.30 9.63
CA THR A 221 16.28 18.77 10.81
C THR A 221 14.78 18.64 10.56
N SER A 222 14.15 19.65 9.95
CA SER A 222 12.73 19.64 9.59
C SER A 222 12.42 18.51 8.61
N ILE A 223 13.22 18.36 7.56
CA ILE A 223 13.06 17.31 6.55
C ILE A 223 13.19 15.91 7.16
N LEU A 224 14.22 15.68 7.98
CA LEU A 224 14.50 14.36 8.59
C LEU A 224 13.52 14.00 9.71
N SER A 225 12.94 15.00 10.37
CA SER A 225 11.92 14.83 11.40
C SER A 225 10.51 14.62 10.83
N ALA A 226 10.31 14.93 9.55
CA ALA A 226 9.00 14.93 8.94
C ALA A 226 8.38 13.53 8.91
N ARG A 227 7.16 13.45 9.43
CA ARG A 227 6.36 12.23 9.37
C ARG A 227 5.86 12.08 7.93
N HIS A 228 5.95 10.87 7.40
CA HIS A 228 5.44 10.55 6.07
C HIS A 228 4.81 9.16 6.09
N ILE A 229 3.81 8.97 5.24
CA ILE A 229 3.14 7.69 4.98
C ILE A 229 3.17 7.41 3.48
N LEU A 230 3.32 6.15 3.11
CA LEU A 230 3.29 5.72 1.72
C LEU A 230 1.93 5.15 1.37
N LEU A 231 1.25 5.71 0.38
CA LEU A 231 -0.03 5.23 -0.10
C LEU A 231 0.16 4.51 -1.43
N PHE A 232 -0.48 3.35 -1.59
CA PHE A 232 -0.58 2.63 -2.85
C PHE A 232 -2.04 2.50 -3.24
N ALA A 233 -2.29 2.64 -4.53
CA ALA A 233 -3.56 2.33 -5.16
C ALA A 233 -3.31 1.24 -6.20
N LYS A 234 -4.09 0.17 -6.15
CA LYS A 234 -4.01 -0.95 -7.09
C LYS A 234 -5.39 -1.26 -7.64
N SER A 235 -5.48 -1.33 -8.96
CA SER A 235 -6.68 -1.78 -9.66
C SER A 235 -6.42 -3.13 -10.32
N PHE A 236 -7.14 -4.16 -9.87
CA PHE A 236 -7.12 -5.48 -10.48
C PHE A 236 -8.09 -5.55 -11.66
N MET A 237 -7.83 -6.43 -12.61
CA MET A 237 -8.71 -6.68 -13.75
C MET A 237 -9.63 -7.86 -13.46
N GLU A 238 -10.89 -7.76 -13.83
CA GLU A 238 -11.83 -8.88 -13.80
C GLU A 238 -11.80 -9.67 -15.10
N LYS A 239 -12.33 -10.89 -15.09
CA LYS A 239 -12.32 -11.81 -16.23
C LYS A 239 -12.81 -11.16 -17.52
N ASP A 240 -13.93 -10.45 -17.45
CA ASP A 240 -14.57 -9.82 -18.62
C ASP A 240 -13.88 -8.51 -19.05
N THR A 241 -12.99 -7.98 -18.21
CA THR A 241 -12.23 -6.74 -18.45
C THR A 241 -10.72 -6.99 -18.48
N LEU A 242 -10.29 -8.25 -18.68
CA LEU A 242 -8.89 -8.59 -18.84
C LEU A 242 -8.33 -7.96 -20.11
N GLN A 243 -7.28 -7.16 -19.96
CA GLN A 243 -6.58 -6.53 -21.08
C GLN A 243 -5.19 -7.18 -21.25
N PRO A 244 -4.86 -7.69 -22.45
CA PRO A 244 -3.59 -8.38 -22.69
C PRO A 244 -2.34 -7.53 -22.38
N ASP A 245 -2.35 -6.25 -22.73
CA ASP A 245 -1.28 -5.29 -22.46
C ASP A 245 -0.93 -5.17 -20.96
N ARG A 246 -1.95 -5.12 -20.10
CA ARG A 246 -1.80 -5.11 -18.63
C ARG A 246 -1.30 -6.45 -18.10
N VAL A 247 -1.67 -7.56 -18.74
CA VAL A 247 -1.19 -8.91 -18.38
C VAL A 247 0.29 -9.04 -18.70
N GLU A 248 0.72 -8.60 -19.89
CA GLU A 248 2.11 -8.64 -20.36
C GLU A 248 3.03 -7.76 -19.52
N GLN A 249 2.55 -6.60 -19.07
CA GLN A 249 3.31 -5.68 -18.21
C GLN A 249 3.12 -5.95 -16.71
N CYS A 250 2.56 -7.10 -16.34
CA CYS A 250 2.29 -7.42 -14.95
C CYS A 250 3.59 -7.70 -14.16
N ASN A 251 3.79 -6.95 -13.09
CA ASN A 251 4.92 -7.10 -12.18
C ASN A 251 4.58 -7.90 -10.90
N TYR A 252 3.38 -8.51 -10.84
CA TYR A 252 2.95 -9.43 -9.79
C TYR A 252 2.68 -10.78 -10.44
N ALA A 253 3.44 -11.79 -10.06
CA ALA A 253 3.35 -13.11 -10.66
C ALA A 253 3.11 -14.20 -9.61
N ILE A 254 2.40 -15.23 -10.02
CA ILE A 254 2.17 -16.46 -9.26
C ILE A 254 2.98 -17.56 -9.94
N ALA A 255 3.94 -18.10 -9.20
CA ALA A 255 4.74 -19.23 -9.65
C ALA A 255 4.02 -20.54 -9.28
N LYS A 256 3.88 -21.40 -10.28
CA LYS A 256 3.46 -22.79 -10.16
C LYS A 256 4.57 -23.69 -10.71
N THR A 257 4.37 -25.00 -10.60
CA THR A 257 5.27 -26.01 -11.17
C THR A 257 5.30 -26.00 -12.70
N ASP A 258 4.22 -25.58 -13.34
CA ASP A 258 4.03 -25.53 -14.80
C ASP A 258 4.36 -24.17 -15.43
N GLY A 259 4.57 -23.13 -14.62
CA GLY A 259 4.97 -21.83 -15.14
C GLY A 259 4.77 -20.67 -14.18
N VAL A 260 4.94 -19.47 -14.72
CA VAL A 260 4.77 -18.19 -14.03
C VAL A 260 3.64 -17.42 -14.69
N TYR A 261 2.62 -17.09 -13.91
CA TYR A 261 1.39 -16.46 -14.40
C TYR A 261 1.29 -15.03 -13.87
N SER A 262 0.85 -14.09 -14.70
CA SER A 262 0.39 -12.78 -14.25
C SER A 262 -0.71 -12.94 -13.18
N PHE A 263 -0.69 -12.12 -12.13
CA PHE A 263 -1.62 -12.25 -11.01
C PHE A 263 -3.08 -12.21 -11.45
N CYS A 264 -3.47 -11.24 -12.29
CA CYS A 264 -4.86 -11.13 -12.76
C CYS A 264 -5.23 -12.30 -13.68
N ALA A 265 -4.32 -12.73 -14.57
CA ALA A 265 -4.56 -13.87 -15.45
C ALA A 265 -4.76 -15.15 -14.64
N TYR A 266 -3.84 -15.44 -13.70
CA TYR A 266 -3.93 -16.59 -12.81
C TYR A 266 -5.28 -16.66 -12.10
N ASN A 267 -5.66 -15.59 -11.43
CA ASN A 267 -6.83 -15.64 -10.58
C ASN A 267 -8.17 -15.68 -11.34
N ASN A 268 -8.23 -15.13 -12.56
CA ASN A 268 -9.45 -15.15 -13.37
C ASN A 268 -9.58 -16.40 -14.26
N LEU A 269 -8.46 -17.00 -14.69
CA LEU A 269 -8.46 -18.05 -15.71
C LEU A 269 -7.97 -19.41 -15.20
N TYR A 270 -7.11 -19.45 -14.17
CA TYR A 270 -6.38 -20.68 -13.79
C TYR A 270 -6.55 -21.09 -12.32
N ARG A 271 -6.96 -20.19 -11.42
CA ARG A 271 -7.03 -20.47 -9.98
C ARG A 271 -8.12 -21.46 -9.61
N PHE A 272 -9.24 -21.36 -10.30
CA PHE A 272 -10.37 -22.26 -10.19
C PHE A 272 -10.50 -22.97 -11.54
N GLU A 273 -9.52 -23.80 -11.88
CA GLU A 273 -9.74 -24.81 -12.91
C GLU A 273 -11.03 -25.54 -12.53
N SER A 274 -11.99 -25.54 -13.44
CA SER A 274 -13.26 -26.21 -13.24
C SER A 274 -12.94 -27.64 -12.82
N LYS A 275 -13.44 -28.05 -11.65
CA LYS A 275 -13.68 -29.46 -11.40
C LYS A 275 -14.72 -29.90 -12.42
N ASN A 276 -14.25 -30.24 -13.62
CA ASN A 276 -15.03 -31.03 -14.57
C ASN A 276 -15.18 -32.44 -13.99
#